data_AF-A0A934UY98-F1
#
_entry.id   AF-A0A934UY98-F1
#
_cell.length_a   1.000
_cell.length_b   1.000
_cell.length_c   1.000
_cell.angle_alpha   90.00
_cell.angle_beta   90.00
_cell.angle_gamma   90.00
#
_symmetry.space_group_name_H-M   'P 1'
#
loop_
_entity.id
_entity.type
_entity.pdbx_description
1 polymer ?
#
loop_
_entity_poly.entity_id
_entity_poly.type
_entity_poly.pdbx_seq_one_letter_code
_entity_poly.pdbx_strand_id
1 'polypeptide(L)'
;MSELTFEEVFDPIAQAAVGAFNELRDGVWATVKNVVLLQLKQIATAIVDVAAGLTVEPPYYTVAGAQVLVQMCVTAATQTIAAATELVITEVQVAIRKILDAVRDTITQAVQVVLF
;
A
#
# COMPACT_ATOMS: atom_id res chain seq x y z
N MET A 1 -25.25 -37.84 12.59
CA MET A 1 -23.97 -37.15 12.37
C MET A 1 -24.01 -36.66 10.95
N SER A 2 -24.15 -35.35 10.71
CA SER A 2 -23.96 -34.80 9.37
C SER A 2 -22.48 -34.90 9.04
N GLU A 3 -22.14 -35.45 7.88
CA GLU A 3 -20.76 -35.41 7.39
C GLU A 3 -20.46 -33.99 6.92
N LEU A 4 -19.44 -33.37 7.51
CA LEU A 4 -18.92 -32.07 7.10
C LEU A 4 -18.27 -32.23 5.71
N THR A 5 -18.71 -31.46 4.71
CA THR A 5 -18.14 -31.56 3.36
C THR A 5 -16.88 -30.72 3.19
N PHE A 6 -16.09 -31.02 2.16
CA PHE A 6 -14.93 -30.20 1.82
C PHE A 6 -15.35 -28.77 1.47
N GLU A 7 -16.43 -28.62 0.71
CA GLU A 7 -16.95 -27.33 0.25
C GLU A 7 -17.41 -26.46 1.43
N GLU A 8 -18.06 -27.05 2.44
CA GLU A 8 -18.49 -26.34 3.65
C GLU A 8 -17.31 -25.76 4.46
N VAL A 9 -16.13 -26.37 4.35
CA VAL A 9 -14.89 -25.90 4.99
C VAL A 9 -14.13 -24.93 4.08
N PHE A 10 -14.06 -25.23 2.79
CA PHE A 10 -13.21 -24.51 1.86
C PHE A 10 -13.82 -23.19 1.39
N ASP A 11 -15.13 -23.16 1.10
CA ASP A 11 -15.79 -21.99 0.52
C ASP A 11 -15.70 -20.73 1.40
N PRO A 12 -15.90 -20.80 2.74
CA PRO A 12 -15.73 -19.62 3.60
C PRO A 12 -14.30 -19.08 3.59
N ILE A 13 -13.30 -19.97 3.59
CA ILE A 13 -11.88 -19.60 3.55
C ILE A 13 -11.54 -18.96 2.20
N ALA A 14 -12.02 -19.54 1.10
CA ALA A 14 -11.83 -19.03 -0.25
C ALA A 14 -12.46 -17.65 -0.43
N GLN A 15 -13.70 -17.46 0.05
CA GLN A 15 -14.37 -16.16 0.02
C GLN A 15 -13.64 -15.10 0.86
N ALA A 16 -13.19 -15.46 2.07
CA ALA A 16 -12.42 -14.55 2.92
C ALA A 16 -11.09 -14.15 2.26
N ALA A 17 -10.39 -15.10 1.61
CA ALA A 17 -9.17 -14.82 0.88
C ALA A 17 -9.40 -13.88 -0.31
N VAL A 18 -10.40 -14.16 -1.15
CA VAL A 18 -10.74 -13.30 -2.29
C VAL A 18 -11.14 -11.90 -1.82
N GLY A 19 -11.94 -11.80 -0.76
CA GLY A 19 -12.34 -10.53 -0.15
C GLY A 19 -11.13 -9.74 0.35
N ALA A 20 -10.25 -10.37 1.13
CA ALA A 20 -9.06 -9.74 1.68
C ALA A 20 -8.10 -9.23 0.59
N PHE A 21 -7.91 -9.97 -0.50
CA PHE A 21 -7.07 -9.52 -1.61
C PHE A 21 -7.70 -8.39 -2.44
N ASN A 22 -9.02 -8.37 -2.60
CA ASN A 22 -9.71 -7.26 -3.26
C ASN A 22 -9.61 -5.97 -2.44
N GLU A 23 -9.83 -6.05 -1.13
CA GLU A 23 -9.67 -4.90 -0.23
C GLU A 23 -8.23 -4.40 -0.18
N LEU A 24 -7.25 -5.32 -0.13
CA LEU A 24 -5.83 -4.98 -0.23
C LEU A 24 -5.55 -4.17 -1.50
N ARG A 25 -6.02 -4.66 -2.65
CA ARG A 25 -5.82 -3.97 -3.94
C ARG A 25 -6.41 -2.57 -3.90
N ASP A 26 -7.64 -2.44 -3.45
CA ASP A 26 -8.36 -1.17 -3.48
C ASP A 26 -7.79 -0.17 -2.46
N GLY A 27 -7.41 -0.64 -1.26
CA GLY A 27 -6.77 0.17 -0.21
C GLY A 27 -5.36 0.64 -0.57
N VAL A 28 -4.54 -0.26 -1.14
CA VAL A 28 -3.21 0.10 -1.65
C VAL A 28 -3.33 1.12 -2.79
N TRP A 29 -4.26 0.90 -3.73
CA TRP A 29 -4.46 1.82 -4.83
C TRP A 29 -4.93 3.20 -4.37
N ALA A 30 -5.85 3.27 -3.41
CA ALA A 30 -6.31 4.52 -2.82
C ALA A 30 -5.15 5.29 -2.16
N THR A 31 -4.27 4.59 -1.43
CA THR A 31 -3.09 5.17 -0.80
C THR A 31 -2.10 5.72 -1.82
N VAL A 32 -1.79 4.95 -2.85
CA VAL A 32 -0.91 5.38 -3.95
C VAL A 32 -1.48 6.64 -4.61
N LYS A 33 -2.77 6.63 -4.93
CA LYS A 33 -3.42 7.74 -5.63
C LYS A 33 -3.47 9.03 -4.81
N ASN A 34 -3.84 8.93 -3.54
CA ASN A 34 -4.13 10.10 -2.71
C ASN A 34 -2.88 10.70 -2.04
N VAL A 35 -1.87 9.87 -1.73
CA VAL A 35 -0.70 10.30 -0.96
C VAL A 35 0.55 10.32 -1.85
N VAL A 36 0.89 9.17 -2.44
CA VAL A 36 2.17 8.98 -3.15
C VAL A 36 2.23 9.84 -4.41
N LEU A 37 1.22 9.75 -5.27
CA LEU A 37 1.18 10.53 -6.51
C LEU A 37 1.14 12.05 -6.24
N LEU A 38 0.47 12.47 -5.16
CA LEU A 38 0.43 13.87 -4.76
C LEU A 38 1.82 14.37 -4.35
N GLN A 39 2.53 13.62 -3.51
CA GLN A 39 3.90 13.97 -3.09
C GLN A 39 4.86 13.97 -4.29
N LEU A 40 4.78 12.96 -5.17
CA LEU A 40 5.59 12.93 -6.38
C LEU A 40 5.30 14.11 -7.31
N LYS A 41 4.04 14.56 -7.40
CA LYS A 41 3.68 15.76 -8.15
C LYS A 41 4.28 17.03 -7.55
N GLN A 42 4.32 17.16 -6.23
CA GLN A 42 4.97 18.27 -5.55
C GLN A 42 6.48 18.27 -5.81
N ILE A 43 7.12 17.11 -5.75
CA ILE A 43 8.55 16.95 -6.06
C ILE A 43 8.83 17.32 -7.52
N ALA A 44 8.00 16.85 -8.46
CA ALA A 44 8.13 17.20 -9.87
C ALA A 44 7.99 18.72 -10.09
N THR A 45 7.06 19.37 -9.39
CA THR A 45 6.88 20.83 -9.45
C THR A 45 8.13 21.54 -8.93
N ALA A 46 8.69 21.11 -7.79
CA ALA A 46 9.92 21.68 -7.24
C ALA A 46 11.12 21.54 -8.20
N ILE A 47 11.26 20.40 -8.89
CA ILE A 47 12.32 20.20 -9.88
C ILE A 47 12.17 21.18 -11.04
N VAL A 48 10.94 21.37 -11.54
CA VAL A 48 10.64 22.34 -12.60
C VAL A 48 10.96 23.77 -12.15
N ASP A 49 10.58 24.14 -10.92
CA ASP A 49 10.85 25.46 -10.36
C ASP A 49 12.35 25.73 -10.20
N VAL A 50 13.12 24.73 -9.76
CA VAL A 50 14.58 24.84 -9.67
C VAL A 50 15.19 25.04 -11.06
N ALA A 51 14.72 24.30 -12.07
CA ALA A 51 15.18 24.45 -13.44
C ALA A 51 14.85 25.84 -14.03
N ALA A 52 13.65 26.36 -13.76
CA ALA A 52 13.25 27.69 -14.18
C ALA A 52 14.05 28.79 -13.45
N GLY A 53 14.34 28.61 -12.16
CA GLY A 53 15.14 29.55 -11.38
C GLY A 53 16.61 29.65 -11.81
N LEU A 54 17.12 28.66 -12.55
CA LEU A 54 18.44 28.70 -13.18
C LEU A 54 18.46 29.49 -14.50
N THR A 55 17.33 29.63 -15.19
CA THR A 55 17.24 30.23 -16.53
C THR A 55 16.61 31.61 -16.55
N VAL A 56 15.96 32.03 -15.47
CA VAL A 56 15.44 33.39 -15.28
C VAL A 56 16.57 34.41 -15.12
N GLU A 57 16.33 35.67 -15.47
CA GLU A 57 17.33 36.73 -15.41
C GLU A 57 16.87 37.91 -14.51
N PRO A 58 17.60 38.24 -13.42
CA PRO A 58 18.78 37.53 -12.92
C PRO A 58 18.41 36.15 -12.30
N PRO A 59 19.28 35.13 -12.39
CA PRO A 59 19.00 33.81 -11.84
C PRO A 59 18.75 33.84 -10.33
N TYR A 60 17.78 33.05 -9.87
CA TYR A 60 17.51 32.88 -8.44
C TYR A 60 18.50 31.90 -7.77
N TYR A 61 19.05 30.97 -8.54
CA TYR A 61 19.93 29.92 -8.04
C TYR A 61 21.28 29.89 -8.77
N THR A 62 22.33 29.55 -8.05
CA THR A 62 23.58 29.09 -8.66
C THR A 62 23.45 27.62 -9.04
N VAL A 63 24.27 27.13 -9.98
CA VAL A 63 24.30 25.71 -10.36
C VAL A 63 24.55 24.81 -9.16
N ALA A 64 25.50 25.18 -8.29
CA ALA A 64 25.80 24.43 -7.07
C ALA A 64 24.61 24.42 -6.09
N GLY A 65 23.91 25.56 -5.93
CA GLY A 65 22.71 25.64 -5.09
C GLY A 65 21.57 24.78 -5.63
N ALA A 66 21.33 24.82 -6.94
CA ALA A 66 20.31 24.00 -7.59
C ALA A 66 20.59 22.50 -7.47
N GLN A 67 21.85 22.06 -7.55
CA GLN A 67 22.24 20.67 -7.34
C GLN A 67 21.85 20.17 -5.94
N VAL A 68 22.05 20.99 -4.91
CA VAL A 68 21.63 20.65 -3.54
C VAL A 68 20.10 20.51 -3.46
N LEU A 69 19.35 21.44 -4.05
CA LEU A 69 17.88 21.40 -4.06
C LEU A 69 17.33 20.17 -4.80
N VAL A 70 17.94 19.81 -5.93
CA VAL A 70 17.60 18.57 -6.67
C VAL A 70 17.92 17.34 -5.82
N GLN A 71 19.05 17.32 -5.11
CA GLN A 71 19.39 16.21 -4.23
C GLN A 71 18.37 16.06 -3.09
N MET A 72 17.88 17.18 -2.52
CA MET A 72 16.79 17.15 -1.53
C MET A 72 15.50 16.57 -2.13
N CYS A 73 15.18 16.90 -3.38
CA CYS A 73 14.03 16.32 -4.11
C CYS A 73 14.17 14.79 -4.27
N VAL A 74 15.38 14.30 -4.59
CA VAL A 74 15.67 12.86 -4.70
C VAL A 74 15.51 12.15 -3.35
N THR A 75 16.04 12.75 -2.28
CA THR A 75 15.88 12.21 -0.92
C THR A 75 14.41 12.17 -0.51
N ALA A 76 13.65 13.23 -0.77
CA ALA A 76 12.21 13.26 -0.50
C ALA A 76 11.46 12.17 -1.28
N ALA A 77 11.76 12.00 -2.57
CA ALA A 77 11.15 10.95 -3.40
C ALA A 77 11.43 9.55 -2.84
N THR A 78 12.67 9.31 -2.40
CA THR A 78 13.08 8.04 -1.78
C THR A 78 12.28 7.76 -0.51
N GLN A 79 12.12 8.78 0.35
CA GLN A 79 11.34 8.67 1.59
C GLN A 79 9.85 8.41 1.31
N THR A 80 9.26 9.10 0.33
CA THR A 80 7.88 8.86 -0.11
C THR A 80 7.67 7.42 -0.57
N ILE A 81 8.60 6.87 -1.36
CA ILE A 81 8.52 5.47 -1.85
C ILE A 81 8.67 4.49 -0.69
N ALA A 82 9.59 4.74 0.25
CA ALA A 82 9.77 3.90 1.43
C ALA A 82 8.50 3.87 2.30
N ALA A 83 7.92 5.03 2.61
CA ALA A 83 6.68 5.13 3.37
C ALA A 83 5.50 4.45 2.66
N ALA A 84 5.41 4.59 1.33
CA ALA A 84 4.40 3.89 0.54
C ALA A 84 4.56 2.35 0.64
N THR A 85 5.80 1.87 0.64
CA THR A 85 6.10 0.44 0.77
C THR A 85 5.69 -0.09 2.14
N GLU A 86 5.96 0.64 3.22
CA GLU A 86 5.52 0.28 4.57
C GLU A 86 3.99 0.19 4.70
N LEU A 87 3.26 1.12 4.06
CA LEU A 87 1.80 1.08 4.01
C LEU A 87 1.29 -0.16 3.26
N VAL A 88 1.89 -0.48 2.11
CA VAL A 88 1.54 -1.71 1.36
C VAL A 88 1.77 -2.96 2.21
N ILE A 89 2.90 -3.05 2.91
CA ILE A 89 3.20 -4.18 3.79
C ILE A 89 2.15 -4.29 4.90
N THR A 90 1.72 -3.16 5.47
CA THR A 90 0.69 -3.12 6.51
C THR A 90 -0.64 -3.66 6.01
N GLU A 91 -1.09 -3.23 4.83
CA GLU A 91 -2.33 -3.73 4.22
C GLU A 91 -2.23 -5.24 3.92
N VAL A 92 -1.07 -5.72 3.45
CA VAL A 92 -0.82 -7.16 3.27
C VAL A 92 -0.97 -7.92 4.59
N GLN A 93 -0.43 -7.39 5.69
CA GLN A 93 -0.58 -8.01 7.02
C GLN A 93 -2.04 -8.06 7.47
N VAL A 94 -2.83 -7.03 7.20
CA VAL A 94 -4.27 -7.01 7.50
C VAL A 94 -4.99 -8.09 6.70
N ALA A 95 -4.71 -8.21 5.40
CA ALA A 95 -5.29 -9.24 4.55
C ALA A 95 -4.95 -10.67 5.04
N ILE A 96 -3.69 -10.92 5.40
CA ILE A 96 -3.27 -12.21 5.97
C ILE A 96 -4.02 -12.53 7.26
N ARG A 97 -4.19 -11.56 8.16
CA ARG A 97 -4.92 -11.77 9.41
C ARG A 97 -6.38 -12.15 9.17
N LYS A 98 -7.06 -11.49 8.23
CA LYS A 98 -8.45 -11.85 7.85
C LYS A 98 -8.57 -13.30 7.39
N ILE A 99 -7.60 -13.77 6.60
CA ILE A 99 -7.57 -15.16 6.13
C ILE A 99 -7.36 -16.12 7.31
N LEU A 100 -6.42 -15.81 8.20
CA LEU A 100 -6.15 -16.63 9.39
C LEU A 100 -7.35 -16.70 10.34
N ASP A 101 -8.06 -15.59 10.53
CA ASP A 101 -9.28 -15.53 11.33
C ASP A 101 -10.38 -16.39 10.69
N ALA A 102 -10.57 -16.30 9.38
CA ALA A 102 -11.54 -17.15 8.66
C ALA A 102 -11.21 -18.65 8.77
N VAL A 103 -9.93 -19.02 8.68
CA VAL A 103 -9.48 -20.41 8.90
C VAL A 103 -9.81 -20.85 10.32
N ARG A 104 -9.52 -20.01 11.32
CA ARG A 104 -9.80 -20.30 12.74
C ARG A 104 -11.29 -20.48 12.99
N ASP A 105 -12.13 -19.61 12.45
CA ASP A 105 -13.58 -19.66 12.62
C ASP A 105 -14.17 -20.91 11.97
N THR A 106 -13.70 -21.25 10.77
CA THR A 106 -14.09 -22.48 10.07
C THR A 106 -13.72 -23.74 10.86
N ILE A 107 -12.49 -23.80 11.39
CA ILE A 107 -12.06 -24.92 12.26
C ILE A 107 -12.94 -25.00 13.51
N THR A 108 -13.25 -23.85 14.13
CA THR A 108 -14.09 -23.80 15.33
C THR A 108 -15.49 -24.31 15.06
N GLN A 109 -16.10 -23.92 13.94
CA GLN A 109 -17.40 -24.43 13.50
C GLN A 109 -17.36 -25.92 13.18
N ALA A 110 -16.35 -26.39 12.45
CA ALA A 110 -16.17 -27.80 12.13
C ALA A 110 -16.09 -28.67 13.41
N VAL A 111 -15.33 -28.22 14.40
CA VAL A 111 -15.22 -28.90 15.71
C VAL A 111 -16.57 -28.94 16.43
N GLN A 112 -17.36 -27.86 16.39
CA GLN A 112 -18.69 -27.82 16.99
C GLN A 112 -19.65 -28.81 16.31
N VAL A 113 -19.64 -28.89 14.98
CA VAL A 113 -20.49 -29.83 14.21
C VAL A 113 -20.12 -31.30 14.46
N VAL A 114 -18.86 -31.58 14.77
CA VAL A 114 -18.40 -32.96 15.09
C VAL A 114 -18.74 -33.36 16.52
N LEU A 115 -18.76 -32.42 17.47
CA LEU A 115 -18.96 -32.70 18.90
C LEU A 115 -20.44 -32.70 19.34
N PHE A 116 -21.35 -32.14 18.54
CA PHE A 116 -22.78 -32.00 18.84
C PHE A 116 -23.66 -32.58 17.73
#